data_AF-A0A9E1WKD2-F1
#
_entry.id   AF-A0A9E1WKD2-F1
#
_cell.length_a   1.000
_cell.length_b   1.000
_cell.length_c   1.000
_cell.angle_alpha   90.00
_cell.angle_beta   90.00
_cell.angle_gamma   90.00
#
_symmetry.space_group_name_H-M   'P 1'
#
loop_
_entity.id
_entity.type
_entity.pdbx_description
1 polymer ?
#
loop_
_entity_poly.entity_id
_entity_poly.type
_entity_poly.pdbx_seq_one_letter_code
_entity_poly.pdbx_strand_id
1 'polypeptide(L)'
;MKKILLVILVLGVILGGATYWFFDNLDNFIKDYMVEYGSKMTKTDFEISSVKTDLKKGEILINRLGIENPKGFSDAEAFEVDKITVIVKKESWNQDVIEIPLVLINNPEIVYEYNGKKTNFNVLKDNIQSYQSSDSNPSRDKKISKETEN
;
A
#
# COMPACT_ATOMS: atom_id res chain seq x y z
N MET A 1 20.50 -40.54 14.85
CA MET A 1 21.23 -39.31 14.49
C MET A 1 21.17 -38.99 12.99
N LYS A 2 21.60 -39.87 12.07
CA LYS A 2 21.58 -39.60 10.61
C LYS A 2 20.20 -39.23 10.02
N LYS A 3 19.12 -39.86 10.49
CA LYS A 3 17.73 -39.57 10.05
C LYS A 3 17.22 -38.19 10.50
N ILE A 4 17.59 -37.76 11.71
CA ILE A 4 17.23 -36.43 12.24
C ILE A 4 17.97 -35.34 11.47
N LEU A 5 19.26 -35.57 11.15
CA LEU A 5 20.03 -34.65 10.33
C LEU A 5 19.42 -34.46 8.93
N LEU A 6 18.91 -35.55 8.34
CA LEU A 6 18.25 -35.52 7.04
C LEU A 6 16.92 -34.75 7.11
N VAL A 7 16.12 -34.94 8.16
CA VAL A 7 14.87 -34.18 8.35
C VAL A 7 15.16 -32.69 8.52
N ILE A 8 16.17 -32.32 9.31
CA ILE A 8 16.59 -30.92 9.48
C ILE A 8 17.08 -30.33 8.15
N LEU A 9 17.85 -31.09 7.37
CA LEU A 9 18.33 -30.67 6.06
C LEU A 9 17.16 -30.41 5.10
N VAL A 10 16.20 -31.34 5.03
CA VAL A 10 15.01 -31.20 4.17
C VAL A 10 14.16 -30.00 4.59
N LEU A 11 13.94 -29.82 5.89
CA LEU A 11 13.24 -28.64 6.41
C LEU A 11 14.00 -27.35 6.08
N GLY A 12 15.32 -27.34 6.20
CA GLY A 12 16.16 -26.20 5.83
C GLY A 12 16.05 -25.85 4.34
N VAL A 13 16.02 -26.85 3.46
CA VAL A 13 15.81 -26.63 2.01
C VAL A 13 14.42 -26.11 1.71
N ILE A 14 13.37 -26.65 2.36
CA ILE A 14 11.99 -26.18 2.17
C ILE A 14 11.85 -24.73 2.63
N LEU A 15 12.36 -24.40 3.82
CA LEU A 15 12.32 -23.04 4.36
C LEU A 15 13.16 -22.09 3.51
N GLY A 16 14.34 -22.50 3.07
CA GLY A 16 15.18 -21.73 2.15
C GLY A 16 14.50 -21.47 0.80
N GLY A 17 13.87 -22.49 0.22
CA GLY A 17 13.12 -22.36 -1.03
C GLY A 17 11.89 -21.45 -0.89
N ALA A 18 11.12 -21.61 0.19
CA ALA A 18 9.95 -20.79 0.46
C ALA A 18 10.30 -19.30 0.70
N THR A 19 11.36 -19.05 1.48
CA THR A 19 11.84 -17.68 1.73
C THR A 19 12.34 -17.03 0.45
N TYR A 20 13.15 -17.73 -0.36
CA TYR A 20 13.60 -17.24 -1.66
C TYR A 20 12.42 -16.88 -2.58
N TRP A 21 11.46 -17.80 -2.73
CA TRP A 21 10.27 -17.57 -3.55
C TRP A 21 9.44 -16.37 -3.07
N PHE A 22 9.31 -16.19 -1.76
CA PHE A 22 8.57 -15.06 -1.19
C PHE A 22 9.24 -13.72 -1.54
N PHE A 23 10.56 -13.60 -1.37
CA PHE A 23 11.27 -12.36 -1.71
C PHE A 23 11.23 -12.05 -3.22
N ASP A 24 11.23 -13.07 -4.07
CA ASP A 24 11.10 -12.92 -5.52
C ASP A 24 9.71 -12.40 -5.94
N ASN A 25 8.67 -12.66 -5.14
CA ASN A 25 7.29 -12.27 -5.43
C ASN A 25 6.77 -11.09 -4.60
N LEU A 26 7.60 -10.53 -3.71
CA LEU A 26 7.20 -9.47 -2.78
C LEU A 26 6.67 -8.22 -3.50
N ASP A 27 7.34 -7.82 -4.58
CA ASP A 27 6.97 -6.65 -5.38
C ASP A 27 5.57 -6.79 -6.00
N ASN A 28 5.26 -7.96 -6.56
CA ASN A 28 3.92 -8.25 -7.10
C ASN A 28 2.88 -8.32 -5.99
N PHE A 29 3.20 -8.93 -4.85
CA PHE A 29 2.31 -9.00 -3.71
C PHE A 29 1.92 -7.60 -3.20
N ILE A 30 2.90 -6.69 -3.07
CA ILE A 30 2.63 -5.31 -2.63
C ILE A 30 1.78 -4.58 -3.67
N LYS A 31 2.10 -4.71 -4.96
CA LYS A 31 1.32 -4.13 -6.06
C LYS A 31 -0.15 -4.57 -5.98
N ASP A 32 -0.40 -5.87 -5.90
CA ASP A 32 -1.76 -6.43 -5.91
C ASP A 32 -2.54 -5.96 -4.68
N TYR A 33 -1.89 -5.90 -3.51
CA TYR A 33 -2.50 -5.38 -2.29
C TYR A 33 -2.86 -3.88 -2.43
N MET A 34 -1.97 -3.07 -3.00
CA MET A 34 -2.24 -1.66 -3.25
C MET A 34 -3.40 -1.45 -4.22
N VAL A 35 -3.44 -2.22 -5.31
CA VAL A 35 -4.54 -2.19 -6.29
C VAL A 35 -5.86 -2.59 -5.64
N GLU A 36 -5.89 -3.71 -4.92
CA GLU A 36 -7.12 -4.22 -4.30
C GLU A 36 -7.71 -3.22 -3.29
N TYR A 37 -6.89 -2.73 -2.36
CA TYR A 37 -7.35 -1.82 -1.32
C TYR A 37 -7.54 -0.40 -1.85
N GLY A 38 -6.72 0.04 -2.80
CA GLY A 38 -6.88 1.31 -3.50
C GLY A 38 -8.23 1.38 -4.21
N SER A 39 -8.59 0.36 -4.98
CA SER A 39 -9.88 0.31 -5.69
C SER A 39 -11.07 0.23 -4.72
N LYS A 40 -10.95 -0.56 -3.64
CA LYS A 40 -12.00 -0.63 -2.60
C LYS A 40 -12.20 0.72 -1.90
N MET A 41 -11.11 1.43 -1.60
CA MET A 41 -11.13 2.70 -0.87
C MET A 41 -11.67 3.85 -1.73
N THR A 42 -11.22 3.95 -2.98
CA THR A 42 -11.61 5.01 -3.92
C THR A 42 -12.95 4.73 -4.60
N LYS A 43 -13.37 3.45 -4.65
CA LYS A 43 -14.50 2.93 -5.44
C LYS A 43 -14.40 3.26 -6.93
N THR A 44 -13.17 3.36 -7.42
CA THR A 44 -12.80 3.51 -8.83
C THR A 44 -11.69 2.50 -9.13
N ASP A 45 -11.35 2.32 -10.40
CA ASP A 45 -10.22 1.44 -10.73
C ASP A 45 -8.91 2.15 -10.34
N PHE A 46 -8.13 1.46 -9.52
CA PHE A 46 -6.84 1.92 -9.03
C PHE A 46 -5.75 1.09 -9.70
N GLU A 47 -4.85 1.76 -10.41
CA GLU A 47 -3.88 1.08 -11.25
C GLU A 47 -2.45 1.33 -10.77
N ILE A 48 -1.62 0.29 -10.80
CA ILE A 48 -0.17 0.40 -10.62
C ILE A 48 0.52 -0.40 -11.72
N SER A 49 1.51 0.19 -12.38
CA SER A 49 2.30 -0.56 -13.37
C SER A 49 3.23 -1.56 -12.68
N SER A 50 4.09 -1.09 -11.78
CA SER A 50 4.96 -1.96 -10.99
C SER A 50 5.35 -1.35 -9.65
N VAL A 51 5.66 -2.24 -8.70
CA VAL A 51 6.33 -1.90 -7.45
C VAL A 51 7.73 -2.50 -7.49
N LYS A 52 8.71 -1.81 -6.90
CA LYS A 52 10.05 -2.35 -6.63
C LYS A 52 10.44 -2.04 -5.21
N THR A 53 10.90 -3.05 -4.48
CA THR A 53 11.34 -2.90 -3.09
C THR A 53 12.84 -3.11 -2.95
N ASP A 54 13.51 -2.20 -2.24
CA ASP A 54 14.86 -2.38 -1.73
C ASP A 54 14.79 -2.40 -0.20
N LEU A 55 14.55 -3.59 0.34
CA LEU A 55 14.48 -3.81 1.79
C LEU A 55 15.80 -3.46 2.49
N LYS A 56 16.94 -3.51 1.79
CA LYS A 56 18.24 -3.09 2.33
C LYS A 56 18.41 -1.58 2.34
N LYS A 57 17.57 -0.81 1.67
CA LYS A 57 17.53 0.65 1.80
C LYS A 57 16.29 1.16 2.53
N GLY A 58 15.29 0.28 2.72
CA GLY A 58 13.98 0.71 3.21
C GLY A 58 13.23 1.52 2.14
N GLU A 59 13.49 1.25 0.86
CA GLU A 59 12.94 2.02 -0.26
C GLU A 59 11.87 1.20 -0.98
N ILE A 60 10.78 1.89 -1.34
CA ILE A 60 9.71 1.36 -2.19
C ILE A 60 9.54 2.33 -3.35
N LEU A 61 9.69 1.83 -4.58
CA LEU A 61 9.45 2.57 -5.81
C LEU A 61 8.15 2.06 -6.44
N ILE A 62 7.20 2.95 -6.65
CA ILE A 62 5.97 2.67 -7.38
C ILE A 62 6.11 3.37 -8.73
N ASN A 63 6.13 2.60 -9.82
CA ASN A 63 6.15 3.13 -11.17
C ASN A 63 4.73 3.12 -11.72
N ARG A 64 4.27 4.30 -12.14
CA ARG A 64 2.90 4.63 -12.52
C ARG A 64 1.86 4.27 -11.45
N LEU A 65 1.13 5.26 -10.97
CA LEU A 65 -0.09 5.08 -10.18
C LEU A 65 -1.20 5.89 -10.84
N GLY A 66 -2.32 5.23 -11.15
CA GLY A 66 -3.53 5.84 -11.70
C GLY A 66 -4.72 5.64 -10.76
N ILE A 67 -5.60 6.64 -10.69
CA ILE A 67 -6.90 6.57 -10.02
C ILE A 67 -7.93 7.04 -11.03
N GLU A 68 -8.76 6.11 -11.49
CA GLU A 68 -9.81 6.44 -12.42
C GLU A 68 -10.79 7.44 -11.80
N ASN A 69 -11.41 8.21 -12.68
CA ASN A 69 -12.41 9.16 -12.32
C ASN A 69 -13.68 8.46 -11.83
N PRO A 70 -14.33 8.92 -10.75
CA PRO A 70 -15.60 8.37 -10.33
C PRO A 70 -16.66 8.43 -11.43
N LYS A 71 -17.68 7.58 -11.32
CA LYS A 71 -18.83 7.62 -12.26
C LYS A 71 -19.49 9.01 -12.26
N GLY A 72 -19.76 9.54 -13.45
CA GLY A 72 -20.41 10.84 -13.63
C GLY A 72 -19.47 12.01 -13.85
N PHE A 73 -18.21 11.74 -14.20
CA PHE A 73 -17.20 12.69 -14.68
C PHE A 73 -16.69 12.24 -16.06
N SER A 74 -16.01 13.13 -16.78
CA SER A 74 -15.83 13.03 -18.24
C SER A 74 -14.50 12.39 -18.62
N ASP A 75 -13.42 12.74 -17.93
CA ASP A 75 -12.10 12.19 -18.18
C ASP A 75 -11.95 10.79 -17.54
N ALA A 76 -11.08 9.96 -18.12
CA ALA A 76 -10.86 8.59 -17.65
C ALA A 76 -10.15 8.55 -16.29
N GLU A 77 -9.11 9.36 -16.12
CA GLU A 77 -8.26 9.39 -14.92
C GLU A 77 -8.48 10.69 -14.14
N ALA A 78 -8.70 10.60 -12.83
CA ALA A 78 -8.76 11.77 -11.95
C ALA A 78 -7.37 12.17 -11.42
N PHE A 79 -6.48 11.19 -11.27
CA PHE A 79 -5.14 11.37 -10.75
C PHE A 79 -4.19 10.34 -11.34
N GLU A 80 -3.06 10.81 -11.89
CA GLU A 80 -1.99 9.95 -12.36
C GLU A 80 -0.64 10.46 -11.86
N VAL A 81 0.29 9.55 -11.60
CA VAL A 81 1.66 9.86 -11.20
C VAL A 81 2.61 8.91 -11.89
N ASP A 82 3.66 9.43 -12.51
CA ASP A 82 4.69 8.62 -13.18
C ASP A 82 5.48 7.75 -12.20
N LYS A 83 5.87 8.33 -11.06
CA LYS A 83 6.69 7.63 -10.06
C LYS A 83 6.48 8.16 -8.65
N ILE A 84 6.37 7.25 -7.70
CA ILE A 84 6.39 7.54 -6.26
C ILE A 84 7.58 6.82 -5.63
N THR A 85 8.36 7.54 -4.83
CA THR A 85 9.44 6.98 -4.00
C THR A 85 9.07 7.13 -2.54
N VAL A 86 9.03 6.03 -1.81
CA VAL A 86 8.77 5.99 -0.37
C VAL A 86 10.00 5.47 0.33
N ILE A 87 10.49 6.20 1.33
CA ILE A 87 11.54 5.74 2.23
C ILE A 87 10.90 5.44 3.58
N VAL A 88 11.03 4.20 4.02
CA VAL A 88 10.61 3.70 5.33
C VAL A 88 11.85 3.43 6.15
N LYS A 89 11.87 3.95 7.38
CA LYS A 89 12.96 3.71 8.32
C LYS A 89 12.91 2.25 8.79
N LYS A 90 14.00 1.52 8.64
CA LYS A 90 13.99 0.07 8.95
C LYS A 90 13.93 -0.21 10.43
N GLU A 91 14.53 0.68 11.22
CA GLU A 91 14.55 0.59 12.67
C GLU A 91 13.13 0.62 13.26
N SER A 92 12.17 1.20 12.52
CA SER A 92 10.77 1.26 12.95
C SER A 92 9.93 0.03 12.54
N TRP A 93 10.43 -0.91 11.72
CA TRP A 93 9.60 -2.01 11.18
C TRP A 93 8.98 -2.93 12.24
N ASN A 94 9.67 -3.09 13.38
CA ASN A 94 9.20 -3.92 14.49
C ASN A 94 8.61 -3.09 15.65
N GLN A 95 8.37 -1.80 15.42
CA GLN A 95 7.84 -0.88 16.43
C GLN A 95 6.34 -0.69 16.24
N ASP A 96 5.67 -0.18 17.28
CA ASP A 96 4.24 0.17 17.21
C ASP A 96 3.96 1.29 16.19
N VAL A 97 4.95 2.14 15.89
CA VAL A 97 4.86 3.24 14.93
C VAL A 97 5.90 3.04 13.82
N ILE A 98 5.44 2.98 12.57
CA ILE A 98 6.30 2.94 11.39
C ILE A 98 6.65 4.37 10.97
N GLU A 99 7.94 4.69 10.85
CA GLU A 99 8.44 5.99 10.41
C GLU A 99 8.66 6.01 8.89
N ILE A 100 8.01 6.95 8.21
CA ILE A 100 8.13 7.18 6.76
C ILE A 100 8.70 8.59 6.54
N PRO A 101 10.04 8.77 6.56
CA PRO A 101 10.66 10.09 6.45
C PRO A 101 10.50 10.77 5.08
N LEU A 102 10.22 10.01 4.01
CA LEU A 102 10.08 10.57 2.67
C LEU A 102 8.98 9.87 1.88
N VAL A 103 8.11 10.69 1.28
CA VAL A 103 7.26 10.33 0.15
C VAL A 103 7.50 11.38 -0.93
N LEU A 104 8.11 10.97 -2.04
CA LEU A 104 8.37 11.83 -3.19
C LEU A 104 7.46 11.41 -4.34
N ILE A 105 6.63 12.33 -4.80
CA ILE A 105 5.69 12.15 -5.91
C ILE A 105 6.26 12.92 -7.11
N ASN A 106 6.51 12.22 -8.21
CA ASN A 106 7.10 12.81 -9.41
C ASN A 106 6.07 12.85 -10.55
N ASN A 107 5.97 14.02 -11.19
CA ASN A 107 5.05 14.31 -12.28
C ASN A 107 3.59 13.92 -11.97
N PRO A 108 2.96 14.51 -10.93
CA PRO A 108 1.55 14.29 -10.69
C PRO A 108 0.71 15.04 -11.73
N GLU A 109 -0.20 14.32 -12.37
CA GLU A 109 -1.23 14.84 -13.25
C GLU A 109 -2.57 14.75 -12.53
N ILE A 110 -3.30 15.88 -12.47
CA ILE A 110 -4.55 16.01 -11.72
C ILE A 110 -5.61 16.59 -12.66
N VAL A 111 -6.72 15.86 -12.79
CA VAL A 111 -7.89 16.31 -13.53
C VAL A 111 -8.99 16.65 -12.54
N TYR A 112 -9.36 17.93 -12.46
CA TYR A 112 -10.39 18.40 -11.53
C TYR A 112 -11.66 18.76 -12.28
N GLU A 113 -12.74 18.03 -12.02
CA GLU A 113 -14.01 18.20 -12.72
C GLU A 113 -15.16 18.52 -11.77
N TYR A 114 -16.10 19.35 -12.24
CA TYR A 114 -17.35 19.65 -11.56
C TYR A 114 -18.53 19.27 -12.44
N ASN A 115 -19.39 18.37 -11.95
CA ASN A 115 -20.53 17.86 -12.72
C ASN A 115 -21.86 18.61 -12.46
N GLY A 116 -21.80 19.82 -11.87
CA GLY A 116 -22.98 20.58 -11.49
C GLY A 116 -23.54 20.29 -10.09
N LYS A 117 -23.00 19.29 -9.38
CA LYS A 117 -23.38 18.97 -7.99
C LYS A 117 -22.19 18.83 -7.05
N LYS A 118 -21.20 18.03 -7.44
CA LYS A 118 -19.98 17.77 -6.67
C LYS A 118 -18.79 17.75 -7.61
N THR A 119 -17.59 17.87 -7.04
CA THR A 119 -16.36 17.63 -7.79
C THR A 119 -15.97 16.16 -7.71
N ASN A 120 -15.17 15.68 -8.65
CA ASN A 120 -14.66 14.31 -8.62
C ASN A 120 -13.86 14.03 -7.33
N PHE A 121 -13.04 14.98 -6.89
CA PHE A 121 -12.32 14.88 -5.61
C PHE A 121 -13.22 14.92 -4.38
N ASN A 122 -14.40 15.56 -4.42
CA ASN A 122 -15.37 15.41 -3.33
C ASN A 122 -15.89 13.97 -3.24
N VAL A 123 -16.18 13.34 -4.39
CA VAL A 123 -16.66 11.95 -4.43
C VAL A 123 -15.56 10.98 -3.97
N LEU A 124 -14.32 11.14 -4.43
CA LEU A 124 -13.17 10.34 -3.98
C LEU A 124 -12.97 10.47 -2.46
N LYS A 125 -13.01 11.69 -1.92
CA LYS A 125 -12.91 11.93 -0.48
C LYS A 125 -14.03 11.22 0.30
N ASP A 126 -15.28 11.36 -0.14
CA ASP A 126 -16.44 10.73 0.51
C ASP A 126 -16.29 9.19 0.51
N ASN A 127 -15.79 8.61 -0.58
CA ASN A 127 -15.52 7.17 -0.68
C ASN A 127 -14.45 6.71 0.31
N ILE A 128 -13.31 7.41 0.37
CA ILE A 128 -12.21 7.11 1.29
C ILE A 128 -12.68 7.18 2.75
N GLN A 129 -13.40 8.24 3.13
CA GLN A 129 -13.92 8.40 4.49
C GLN A 129 -14.93 7.31 4.86
N SER A 130 -15.79 6.93 3.91
CA SER A 130 -16.74 5.83 4.10
C SER A 130 -16.03 4.49 4.31
N TYR A 131 -14.96 4.23 3.55
CA TYR A 131 -14.13 3.03 3.71
C TYR A 131 -13.52 2.98 5.11
N GLN A 132 -12.85 4.06 5.54
CA GLN A 132 -12.21 4.15 6.86
C GLN A 132 -13.18 3.95 8.02
N SER A 133 -14.39 4.50 7.92
CA SER A 133 -15.43 4.39 8.95
C SER A 133 -16.05 2.98 9.02
N SER A 134 -16.00 2.22 7.93
CA SER A 134 -16.51 0.85 7.86
C SER A 134 -15.49 -0.17 8.35
N ASP A 135 -14.20 0.13 8.21
CA ASP A 135 -13.07 -0.74 8.57
C ASP A 135 -12.58 -0.53 10.02
N SER A 136 -13.20 0.41 10.77
CA SER A 136 -12.89 0.66 12.18
C SER A 136 -13.32 -0.52 13.05
N ASN A 137 -12.42 -1.50 13.21
CA ASN A 137 -12.51 -2.53 14.22
C ASN A 137 -12.24 -1.86 15.61
N PRO A 138 -13.17 -1.89 16.59
CA PRO A 138 -13.09 -1.13 17.85
C PRO A 138 -11.89 -1.44 18.77
N SER A 139 -11.01 -2.36 18.39
CA SER A 139 -9.91 -2.85 19.22
C SER A 139 -8.62 -2.03 19.14
N ARG A 140 -8.44 -1.15 18.14
CA ARG A 140 -7.21 -0.32 17.99
C ARG A 140 -7.25 1.03 18.71
N ASP A 141 -8.44 1.65 18.86
CA ASP A 141 -8.58 2.97 19.51
C ASP A 141 -8.29 2.96 21.02
N LYS A 142 -8.27 1.78 21.65
CA LYS A 142 -8.01 1.64 23.10
C LYS A 142 -6.53 1.70 23.49
N LYS A 143 -5.59 1.58 22.54
CA LYS A 143 -4.14 1.59 22.84
C LYS A 143 -3.55 3.01 22.74
N ILE A 144 -4.02 3.82 21.80
CA ILE A 144 -3.50 5.19 21.57
C ILE A 144 -3.96 6.16 22.69
N SER A 145 -5.14 5.95 23.26
CA SER A 145 -5.70 6.82 24.31
C SER A 145 -5.13 6.61 25.71
N LYS A 146 -4.34 5.55 25.95
CA LYS A 146 -3.82 5.22 27.29
C LYS A 146 -2.36 5.61 27.54
N GLU A 147 -1.63 6.02 26.52
CA GLU A 147 -0.20 6.35 26.66
C GLU A 147 0.05 7.86 26.84
N THR A 148 -0.95 8.70 26.59
CA THR A 148 -0.85 10.16 26.78
C THR A 148 -1.21 10.64 28.19
N GLU A 149 -1.52 9.73 29.12
CA GLU A 149 -2.05 10.08 30.45
C GLU A 149 -1.23 9.51 31.63
N ASN A 150 0.07 9.23 31.43
CA ASN A 150 1.02 8.93 32.51
C ASN A 150 2.26 9.82 32.45
#